data_AF-A0AAE8M7F0-F1
#
_entry.id   AF-A0AAE8M7F0-F1
#
_cell.length_a   1.000
_cell.length_b   1.000
_cell.length_c   1.000
_cell.angle_alpha   90.00
_cell.angle_beta   90.00
_cell.angle_gamma   90.00
#
_symmetry.space_group_name_H-M   'P 1'
#
loop_
_entity.id
_entity.type
_entity.pdbx_description
1 polymer ?
#
loop_
_entity_poly.entity_id
_entity_poly.type
_entity_poly.pdbx_seq_one_letter_code
_entity_poly.pdbx_strand_id
1 'polypeptide(L)'
;MMDPEPYHSIISSRTLSMATRAYYVQSKIFHIPDQFGFFSPGPPPRQEFEVERVIGLLVLLSIIGTMEVVALLVSLLTGNFEWEFVRVCLGFNCIPVEFFWALACYGPRRDPDYDWGSWEVRDK
;
A
#
# COMPACT_ATOMS: atom_id res chain seq x y z
N MET A 1 -19.78 -9.16 -29.58
CA MET A 1 -18.92 -9.47 -28.42
C MET A 1 -17.61 -8.78 -28.75
N MET A 2 -17.35 -7.61 -28.16
CA MET A 2 -16.06 -6.92 -28.35
C MET A 2 -15.02 -7.75 -27.62
N ASP A 3 -14.03 -8.28 -28.34
CA ASP A 3 -12.82 -8.77 -27.69
C ASP A 3 -12.24 -7.61 -26.89
N PRO A 4 -12.02 -7.76 -25.57
CA PRO A 4 -11.41 -6.69 -24.79
C PRO A 4 -10.06 -6.36 -25.43
N GLU A 5 -9.83 -5.08 -25.74
CA GLU A 5 -8.52 -4.64 -26.21
C GLU A 5 -7.44 -5.15 -25.25
N PRO A 6 -6.32 -5.70 -25.75
CA PRO A 6 -5.27 -6.18 -24.90
C PRO A 6 -4.76 -5.01 -24.05
N TYR A 7 -5.04 -5.06 -22.75
CA TYR A 7 -4.55 -4.08 -21.79
C TYR A 7 -3.02 -4.10 -21.85
N HIS A 8 -2.44 -3.01 -22.35
CA HIS A 8 -0.99 -2.82 -22.45
C HIS A 8 -0.54 -1.76 -21.44
N SER A 9 0.34 -2.15 -20.52
CA SER A 9 0.84 -1.26 -19.46
C SER A 9 2.31 -0.90 -19.67
N ILE A 10 2.63 0.39 -19.53
CA ILE A 10 4.00 0.89 -19.58
C ILE A 10 4.45 1.13 -18.15
N ILE A 11 5.42 0.33 -17.69
CA ILE A 11 5.82 0.26 -16.29
C ILE A 11 7.05 1.10 -16.05
N SER A 12 7.05 1.86 -14.98
CA SER A 12 8.22 2.66 -14.60
C SER A 12 9.33 1.78 -14.00
N SER A 13 10.52 1.80 -14.62
CA SER A 13 11.72 1.16 -14.06
C SER A 13 12.04 1.63 -12.63
N ARG A 14 11.76 2.90 -12.32
CA ARG A 14 11.90 3.45 -10.96
C ARG A 14 10.94 2.76 -10.00
N THR A 15 9.67 2.60 -10.37
CA THR A 15 8.67 1.97 -9.51
C THR A 15 9.01 0.50 -9.25
N LEU A 16 9.47 -0.22 -10.27
CA LEU A 16 9.96 -1.60 -10.10
C LEU A 16 11.16 -1.71 -9.17
N SER A 17 12.13 -0.80 -9.28
CA SER A 17 13.28 -0.81 -8.35
C SER A 17 12.85 -0.59 -6.90
N MET A 18 11.85 0.27 -6.66
CA MET A 18 11.27 0.49 -5.34
C MET A 18 10.55 -0.78 -4.85
N ALA A 19 9.76 -1.43 -5.71
CA ALA A 19 9.04 -2.66 -5.39
C ALA A 19 10.01 -3.78 -4.99
N THR A 20 11.04 -4.00 -5.80
CA THR A 20 12.07 -5.02 -5.57
C THR A 20 12.77 -4.77 -4.23
N ARG A 21 13.12 -3.52 -3.93
CA ARG A 21 13.77 -3.18 -2.67
C ARG A 21 12.84 -3.34 -1.47
N ALA A 22 11.58 -2.93 -1.60
CA ALA A 22 10.58 -3.08 -0.55
C ALA A 22 10.30 -4.56 -0.26
N TYR A 23 10.20 -5.38 -1.31
CA TYR A 23 10.08 -6.82 -1.20
C TYR A 23 11.31 -7.46 -0.54
N TYR A 24 12.53 -7.02 -0.88
CA TYR A 24 13.74 -7.48 -0.21
C TYR A 24 13.71 -7.18 1.29
N VAL A 25 13.36 -5.95 1.67
CA VAL A 25 13.24 -5.57 3.09
C VAL A 25 12.19 -6.44 3.79
N GLN A 26 11.01 -6.58 3.20
CA GLN A 26 9.92 -7.39 3.75
C GLN A 26 10.32 -8.87 3.95
N SER A 27 10.87 -9.51 2.91
CA SER A 27 11.14 -10.96 2.90
C SER A 27 12.46 -11.33 3.56
N LYS A 28 13.51 -10.52 3.39
CA LYS A 28 14.88 -10.86 3.86
C LYS A 28 15.25 -10.22 5.19
N ILE A 29 14.73 -9.04 5.50
CA ILE A 29 15.03 -8.35 6.77
C ILE A 29 13.96 -8.69 7.81
N PHE A 30 12.69 -8.54 7.44
CA PHE A 30 11.58 -8.80 8.37
C PHE A 30 11.06 -10.24 8.34
N HIS A 31 11.53 -11.06 7.41
CA HIS A 31 11.10 -12.46 7.26
C HIS A 31 9.58 -12.63 7.17
N ILE A 32 8.87 -11.63 6.62
CA ILE A 32 7.43 -11.69 6.43
C ILE A 32 7.16 -12.63 5.24
N PRO A 33 6.38 -13.72 5.43
CA PRO A 33 6.05 -14.63 4.34
C PRO A 33 5.28 -13.94 3.22
N ASP A 34 5.50 -14.40 1.98
CA ASP A 34 4.89 -13.83 0.78
C ASP A 34 3.37 -13.88 0.77
N GLN A 35 2.72 -14.68 1.63
CA GLN A 35 1.26 -14.72 1.78
C GLN A 35 0.71 -13.62 2.72
N PHE A 36 1.55 -13.05 3.57
CA PHE A 36 1.17 -12.00 4.53
C PHE A 36 1.81 -10.64 4.22
N GLY A 37 2.68 -10.59 3.22
CA GLY A 37 3.31 -9.37 2.76
C GLY A 37 2.42 -8.48 1.90
N PHE A 38 2.71 -7.17 1.90
CA PHE A 38 2.20 -6.22 0.93
C PHE A 38 2.86 -6.37 -0.44
N PHE A 39 4.12 -6.82 -0.45
CA PHE A 39 4.92 -7.01 -1.65
C PHE A 39 5.10 -8.48 -1.99
N SER A 40 5.28 -8.80 -3.26
CA SER A 40 5.50 -10.17 -3.74
C SER A 40 6.51 -10.24 -4.89
N PRO A 41 7.09 -11.42 -5.18
CA PRO A 41 8.00 -11.60 -6.32
C PRO A 41 7.28 -11.72 -7.67
N GLY A 42 6.06 -11.17 -7.81
CA GLY A 42 5.20 -11.32 -8.98
C GLY A 42 5.64 -10.53 -10.23
N PRO A 43 4.83 -10.54 -11.31
CA PRO A 43 5.18 -9.87 -12.55
C PRO A 43 5.28 -8.34 -12.38
N PRO A 44 6.01 -7.62 -13.25
CA PRO A 44 6.21 -6.18 -13.14
C PRO A 44 4.93 -5.34 -12.91
N PRO A 45 3.80 -5.56 -13.61
CA PRO A 45 2.56 -4.79 -13.36
C PRO A 45 2.05 -4.95 -11.93
N ARG A 46 2.18 -6.16 -11.36
CA ARG A 46 1.80 -6.46 -9.99
C ARG A 46 2.65 -5.69 -9.00
N GLN A 47 3.97 -5.70 -9.22
CA GLN A 47 4.93 -5.01 -8.35
C GLN A 47 4.73 -3.49 -8.35
N GLU A 48 4.43 -2.90 -9.52
CA GLU A 48 4.08 -1.49 -9.63
C GLU A 48 2.78 -1.17 -8.87
N PHE A 49 1.72 -1.96 -9.09
CA PHE A 49 0.46 -1.82 -8.38
C PHE A 49 0.60 -1.94 -6.85
N GLU A 50 1.39 -2.89 -6.36
CA GLU A 50 1.67 -3.06 -4.93
C GLU A 50 2.38 -1.83 -4.35
N VAL A 51 3.37 -1.27 -5.04
CA VAL A 51 4.06 -0.04 -4.61
C VAL A 51 3.15 1.17 -4.61
N GLU A 52 2.39 1.40 -5.68
CA GLU A 52 1.47 2.53 -5.76
C GLU A 52 0.43 2.49 -4.65
N ARG A 53 -0.08 1.31 -4.33
CA ARG A 53 -1.01 1.12 -3.20
C ARG A 53 -0.38 1.44 -1.86
N VAL A 54 0.84 0.98 -1.62
CA VAL A 54 1.54 1.27 -0.35
C VAL A 54 1.89 2.76 -0.26
N ILE A 55 2.32 3.40 -1.34
CA ILE A 55 2.54 4.86 -1.39
C ILE A 55 1.25 5.61 -1.08
N GLY A 56 0.13 5.23 -1.73
CA GLY A 56 -1.18 5.82 -1.47
C GLY A 56 -1.62 5.68 -0.02
N LEU A 57 -1.42 4.50 0.59
CA LEU A 57 -1.69 4.26 2.01
C LEU A 57 -0.83 5.16 2.91
N LEU A 58 0.48 5.28 2.64
CA LEU A 58 1.38 6.13 3.41
C LEU A 58 1.01 7.61 3.31
N VAL A 59 0.59 8.08 2.14
CA VAL A 59 0.10 9.45 1.95
C VAL A 59 -1.17 9.68 2.76
N LEU A 60 -2.14 8.75 2.70
CA LEU A 60 -3.37 8.82 3.48
C LEU A 60 -3.09 8.87 4.99
N LEU A 61 -2.25 7.97 5.50
CA LEU A 61 -1.85 7.94 6.90
C LEU A 61 -1.11 9.21 7.32
N SER A 62 -0.28 9.77 6.45
CA SER A 62 0.40 11.05 6.72
C SER A 62 -0.58 12.21 6.87
N ILE A 63 -1.62 12.26 6.03
CA ILE A 63 -2.67 13.27 6.11
C ILE A 63 -3.46 13.11 7.41
N ILE A 64 -3.91 11.88 7.72
CA ILE A 64 -4.63 11.56 8.96
C ILE A 64 -3.79 11.93 10.18
N GLY A 65 -2.55 11.43 10.25
CA GLY A 65 -1.64 11.71 11.36
C GLY A 65 -1.35 13.21 11.55
N THR A 66 -1.25 13.99 10.46
CA THR A 66 -1.10 15.45 10.56
C THR A 66 -2.32 16.10 11.20
N MET A 67 -3.53 15.72 10.77
CA MET A 67 -4.77 16.24 11.35
C MET A 67 -4.90 15.85 12.83
N GLU A 68 -4.55 14.62 13.18
CA GLU A 68 -4.57 14.13 14.57
C GLU A 68 -3.58 14.87 15.46
N VAL A 69 -2.36 15.13 14.99
CA VAL A 69 -1.37 15.92 15.73
C VAL A 69 -1.90 17.33 15.99
N VAL A 70 -2.49 17.99 14.99
CA VAL A 70 -3.09 19.32 15.16
C VAL A 70 -4.23 19.27 16.19
N ALA A 71 -5.12 18.29 16.08
CA ALA A 71 -6.24 18.13 17.00
C ALA A 71 -5.78 17.84 18.44
N LEU A 72 -4.75 16.99 18.62
CA LEU A 72 -4.12 16.72 19.92
C LEU A 72 -3.51 17.99 20.50
N LEU A 73 -2.78 18.78 19.71
CA LEU A 73 -2.20 20.04 20.16
C LEU A 73 -3.29 21.02 20.61
N VAL A 74 -4.36 21.17 19.84
CA VAL A 74 -5.49 22.04 20.21
C VAL A 74 -6.17 21.55 21.49
N SER A 75 -6.39 20.25 21.62
CA SER A 75 -7.00 19.63 22.80
C SER A 75 -6.14 19.85 24.06
N LEU A 76 -4.82 19.68 23.96
CA LEU A 76 -3.88 19.96 25.04
C LEU A 76 -3.85 21.45 25.42
N LEU A 77 -3.80 22.35 24.44
CA LEU A 77 -3.76 23.80 24.68
C LEU A 77 -5.06 24.36 25.28
N THR A 78 -6.20 23.73 24.98
CA THR A 78 -7.51 24.13 25.51
C THR A 78 -7.89 23.43 26.81
N GLY A 79 -7.08 22.47 27.28
CA GLY A 79 -7.36 21.67 28.47
C GLY A 79 -8.45 20.61 28.31
N ASN A 80 -8.90 20.35 27.07
CA ASN A 80 -9.94 19.37 26.74
C ASN A 80 -9.36 18.00 26.38
N PHE A 81 -8.22 17.62 26.97
CA PHE A 81 -7.54 16.37 26.63
C PHE A 81 -8.24 15.15 27.24
N GLU A 82 -8.59 14.20 26.38
CA GLU A 82 -9.19 12.93 26.78
C GLU A 82 -8.46 11.75 26.12
N TRP A 83 -8.16 10.72 26.90
CA TRP A 83 -7.55 9.49 26.39
C TRP A 83 -8.44 8.70 25.42
N GLU A 84 -9.76 8.95 25.42
CA GLU A 84 -10.66 8.40 24.41
C GLU A 84 -10.33 8.94 23.01
N PHE A 85 -9.95 10.21 22.91
CA PHE A 85 -9.55 10.81 21.63
C PHE A 85 -8.34 10.09 21.03
N VAL A 86 -7.32 9.80 21.84
CA VAL A 86 -6.13 9.04 21.41
C VAL A 86 -6.50 7.64 20.92
N ARG A 87 -7.43 6.96 21.61
CA ARG A 87 -7.92 5.63 21.18
C ARG A 87 -8.65 5.69 19.85
N VAL A 88 -9.46 6.71 19.62
CA VAL A 88 -10.14 6.95 18.35
C VAL A 88 -9.13 7.20 17.23
N CYS A 89 -8.13 8.06 17.45
CA CYS A 89 -7.03 8.29 16.50
C CYS A 89 -6.29 7.00 16.15
N LEU A 90 -5.93 6.19 17.16
CA LEU A 90 -5.29 4.90 16.93
C LEU A 90 -6.15 3.99 16.04
N GLY A 91 -7.45 3.93 16.30
CA GLY A 91 -8.41 3.21 15.45
C GLY A 91 -8.40 3.69 13.99
N PHE A 92 -8.43 5.01 13.77
CA PHE A 92 -8.36 5.59 12.42
C PHE A 92 -7.06 5.30 11.68
N ASN A 93 -5.96 5.03 12.37
CA ASN A 93 -4.70 4.60 11.76
C ASN A 93 -4.67 3.09 11.47
N CYS A 94 -5.16 2.26 12.40
CA CYS A 94 -5.13 0.81 12.25
C CYS A 94 -6.10 0.32 11.17
N ILE A 95 -7.33 0.85 11.12
CA ILE A 95 -8.38 0.38 10.21
C ILE A 95 -7.96 0.44 8.73
N PRO A 96 -7.40 1.56 8.20
CA PRO A 96 -6.94 1.60 6.82
C PRO A 96 -5.81 0.62 6.55
N VAL A 97 -4.86 0.46 7.48
CA VAL A 97 -3.75 -0.49 7.32
C VAL A 97 -4.28 -1.92 7.20
N GLU A 98 -5.16 -2.33 8.11
CA GLU A 98 -5.78 -3.66 8.10
C GLU A 98 -6.60 -3.90 6.83
N PHE A 99 -7.40 -2.92 6.44
CA PHE A 99 -8.21 -3.00 5.22
C PHE A 99 -7.34 -3.14 3.97
N PHE A 100 -6.31 -2.31 3.82
CA PHE A 100 -5.41 -2.38 2.67
C PHE A 100 -4.59 -3.67 2.68
N TRP A 101 -4.16 -4.13 3.85
CA TRP A 101 -3.48 -5.40 4.02
C TRP A 101 -4.35 -6.58 3.61
N ALA A 102 -5.62 -6.61 4.03
CA ALA A 102 -6.57 -7.64 3.63
C ALA A 102 -6.79 -7.63 2.11
N LEU A 103 -6.95 -6.45 1.50
CA LEU A 103 -7.06 -6.33 0.05
C LEU A 103 -5.77 -6.72 -0.69
N ALA A 104 -4.60 -6.57 -0.06
CA ALA A 104 -3.35 -7.04 -0.62
C ALA A 104 -3.25 -8.56 -0.56
N CYS A 105 -3.63 -9.17 0.57
CA CYS A 105 -3.50 -10.60 0.84
C CYS A 105 -4.59 -11.47 0.19
N TYR A 106 -5.81 -10.95 0.04
CA TYR A 106 -6.96 -11.71 -0.42
C TYR A 106 -7.57 -11.15 -1.72
N GLY A 107 -6.96 -10.12 -2.30
CA GLY A 107 -7.45 -9.54 -3.56
C GLY A 107 -7.29 -10.51 -4.75
N PRO A 108 -8.19 -10.47 -5.74
CA PRO A 108 -8.08 -11.30 -6.95
C PRO A 108 -6.75 -11.15 -7.69
N ARG A 109 -6.13 -9.97 -7.60
CA ARG A 109 -4.81 -9.65 -8.19
C ARG A 109 -3.65 -10.40 -7.53
N ARG A 110 -3.87 -11.10 -6.42
CA ARG A 110 -2.85 -11.95 -5.80
C ARG A 110 -2.83 -13.36 -6.38
N ASP A 111 -3.86 -13.74 -7.12
CA ASP A 111 -3.96 -15.03 -7.80
C ASP A 111 -2.76 -15.20 -8.75
N PRO A 112 -2.02 -16.33 -8.67
CA PRO A 112 -0.93 -16.64 -9.61
C PRO A 112 -1.38 -16.63 -11.07
N ASP A 113 -2.64 -16.97 -11.33
CA ASP A 113 -3.23 -17.06 -12.67
C ASP A 113 -3.92 -15.75 -13.11
N TYR A 114 -3.76 -14.66 -12.34
CA TYR A 114 -4.31 -13.37 -12.71
C TYR A 114 -3.65 -12.84 -13.99
N ASP A 115 -4.46 -12.59 -15.02
CA ASP A 115 -4.00 -12.00 -16.27
C ASP A 115 -3.72 -10.50 -16.10
N TRP A 116 -2.43 -10.15 -16.12
CA TRP A 116 -1.96 -8.77 -16.04
C TRP A 116 -1.91 -8.07 -17.41
N GLY A 117 -2.33 -8.73 -18.48
CA GLY A 117 -2.22 -8.25 -19.84
C GLY A 117 -0.77 -8.24 -20.34
N SER A 118 -0.49 -7.41 -21.34
CA SER A 118 0.87 -7.22 -21.84
C SER A 118 1.52 -6.00 -21.17
N TRP A 119 2.84 -6.02 -21.05
CA TRP A 119 3.56 -4.89 -20.48
C TRP A 119 4.94 -4.69 -21.09
N GLU A 120 5.39 -3.45 -21.06
CA GLU A 120 6.78 -3.08 -21.34
C GLU A 120 7.33 -2.27 -20.18
N VAL A 121 8.62 -2.45 -19.89
CA VAL A 121 9.31 -1.63 -18.90
C VAL A 121 9.88 -0.43 -19.62
N ARG A 122 9.50 0.77 -19.17
CA ARG A 122 10.12 2.00 -19.63
C ARG A 122 11.52 2.10 -19.06
N ASP A 123 12.48 1.71 -19.89
CA ASP A 123 13.88 2.02 -19.67
C ASP A 123 14.07 3.54 -19.78
N LYS A 124 14.84 4.10 -18.83
CA LYS A 124 15.08 5.54 -18.74
C LYS A 124 15.88 6.07 -19.91
#